data_AF-A0AAV5GWV8-F1
#
_entry.id   AF-A0AAV5GWV8-F1
#
_cell.length_a   1.000
_cell.length_b   1.000
_cell.length_c   1.000
_cell.angle_alpha   90.00
_cell.angle_beta   90.00
_cell.angle_gamma   90.00
#
_symmetry.space_group_name_H-M   'P 1'
#
loop_
_entity.id
_entity.type
_entity.pdbx_description
1 polymer ?
#
loop_
_entity_poly.entity_id
_entity_poly.type
_entity_poly.pdbx_seq_one_letter_code
_entity_poly.pdbx_strand_id
1 'polypeptide(L)'
;MYILKINITEKSEYSLEADLFYTQNITMIRYPAKDDIVKIAKKHCNFAYYGLGAEIELEIYSANIDTDGVITENELIEKIEVN
;
A
#
# COMPACT_ATOMS: atom_id res chain seq x y z
N MET A 1 5.53 -15.57 2.93
CA MET A 1 6.04 -14.17 2.86
C MET A 1 4.86 -13.22 2.95
N TYR A 2 5.11 -11.91 2.97
CA TYR A 2 4.08 -10.90 2.96
C TYR A 2 4.30 -9.90 1.84
N ILE A 3 3.23 -9.34 1.32
CA ILE A 3 3.27 -8.26 0.34
C ILE A 3 2.50 -7.09 0.94
N LEU A 4 3.17 -5.96 1.09
CA LEU A 4 2.52 -4.68 1.38
C LEU A 4 2.26 -4.00 0.05
N LYS A 5 0.99 -3.85 -0.31
CA LYS A 5 0.55 -3.03 -1.42
C LYS A 5 0.11 -1.68 -0.89
N ILE A 6 0.72 -0.63 -1.42
CA ILE A 6 0.45 0.76 -1.09
C ILE A 6 -0.31 1.35 -2.26
N ASN A 7 -1.56 1.74 -2.05
CA ASN A 7 -2.38 2.46 -3.01
C ASN A 7 -2.46 3.92 -2.55
N ILE A 8 -2.19 4.85 -3.46
CA ILE A 8 -2.38 6.28 -3.24
C ILE A 8 -3.45 6.73 -4.22
N THR A 9 -4.56 7.21 -3.70
CA THR A 9 -5.64 7.81 -4.47
C THR A 9 -5.57 9.32 -4.30
N GLU A 10 -5.77 10.05 -5.40
CA GLU A 10 -5.85 11.50 -5.36
C GLU A 10 -7.25 11.92 -5.74
N LYS A 11 -7.87 12.74 -4.90
CA LYS A 11 -9.13 13.41 -5.25
C LYS A 11 -8.81 14.80 -5.76
N SER A 12 -8.86 14.99 -7.08
CA SER A 12 -8.74 16.34 -7.65
C SER A 12 -9.98 17.16 -7.28
N GLU A 13 -9.81 18.48 -7.11
CA GLU A 13 -10.93 19.41 -6.82
C GLU A 13 -12.01 19.42 -7.93
N TYR A 14 -11.68 18.88 -9.10
CA TYR A 14 -12.52 18.88 -10.30
C TYR A 14 -13.14 17.51 -10.61
N SER A 15 -12.83 16.47 -9.82
CA SER A 15 -13.36 15.12 -10.00
C SER A 15 -14.28 14.73 -8.84
N LEU A 16 -15.41 14.12 -9.18
CA LEU A 16 -16.33 13.52 -8.21
C LEU A 16 -15.75 12.23 -7.60
N GLU A 17 -14.91 11.53 -8.35
CA GLU A 17 -14.33 10.23 -8.00
C GLU A 17 -12.83 10.38 -7.73
N ALA A 18 -12.34 9.65 -6.72
CA ALA A 18 -10.92 9.61 -6.41
C ALA A 18 -10.22 8.66 -7.38
N ASP A 19 -9.17 9.13 -8.05
CA ASP A 19 -8.43 8.34 -9.03
C ASP A 19 -7.21 7.70 -8.36
N LEU A 20 -6.93 6.42 -8.70
CA LEU A 20 -5.72 5.74 -8.26
C LEU A 20 -4.51 6.36 -8.97
N PHE A 21 -3.72 7.12 -8.22
CA PHE A 21 -2.56 7.84 -8.72
C PHE A 21 -1.31 6.95 -8.75
N TYR A 22 -1.12 6.13 -7.72
CA TYR A 22 0.09 5.33 -7.56
C TYR A 22 -0.18 4.02 -6.82
N THR A 23 0.43 2.93 -7.30
CA THR A 23 0.48 1.66 -6.57
C THR A 23 1.91 1.16 -6.48
N GLN A 24 2.31 0.69 -5.30
CA GLN A 24 3.59 0.02 -5.08
C GLN A 24 3.42 -1.26 -4.27
N ASN A 25 4.11 -2.32 -4.70
CA ASN A 25 4.20 -3.57 -3.97
C ASN A 25 5.58 -3.69 -3.31
N ILE A 26 5.60 -4.03 -2.03
CA ILE A 26 6.82 -4.26 -1.24
C ILE A 26 6.74 -5.67 -0.67
N THR A 27 7.67 -6.53 -1.08
CA THR A 27 7.79 -7.89 -0.53
C THR A 27 8.52 -7.87 0.81
N MET A 28 7.98 -8.58 1.79
CA MET A 28 8.48 -8.64 3.15
C MET A 28 8.60 -10.09 3.62
N ILE A 29 9.70 -10.43 4.27
CA ILE A 29 9.95 -11.79 4.77
C ILE A 29 9.20 -12.10 6.09
N ARG A 30 8.73 -11.07 6.80
CA ARG A 30 8.02 -11.16 8.07
C ARG A 30 6.89 -10.14 8.13
N TYR A 31 5.89 -10.39 8.97
CA TYR A 31 4.82 -9.43 9.21
C TYR A 31 5.39 -8.21 9.96
N PRO A 32 5.38 -7.01 9.38
CA PRO A 32 5.84 -5.81 10.05
C PRO A 32 4.87 -5.37 11.16
N ALA A 33 5.37 -4.62 12.14
CA ALA A 33 4.51 -3.96 13.12
C ALA A 33 3.69 -2.85 12.44
N LYS A 34 2.47 -2.60 12.91
CA LYS A 34 1.57 -1.57 12.33
C LYS A 34 2.22 -0.18 12.26
N ASP A 35 2.91 0.23 13.32
CA ASP A 35 3.60 1.52 13.35
C ASP A 35 4.69 1.63 12.26
N ASP A 36 5.36 0.52 11.94
CA ASP A 36 6.38 0.49 10.89
C ASP A 36 5.75 0.51 9.49
N ILE A 37 4.62 -0.16 9.30
CA ILE A 37 3.83 -0.11 8.06
C ILE A 37 3.42 1.33 7.74
N VAL A 38 2.87 2.04 8.74
CA VAL A 38 2.47 3.45 8.59
C VAL A 38 3.68 4.34 8.29
N LYS A 39 4.85 4.10 8.93
CA LYS A 39 6.09 4.85 8.63
C LYS A 39 6.58 4.60 7.21
N ILE A 40 6.55 3.35 6.73
CA ILE A 40 6.90 3.00 5.35
C ILE A 40 5.97 3.76 4.40
N ALA A 41 4.66 3.66 4.61
CA ALA A 41 3.66 4.36 3.82
C ALA A 41 3.94 5.87 3.77
N LYS A 42 4.11 6.53 4.93
CA LYS A 42 4.41 7.97 5.00
C LYS A 42 5.71 8.35 4.31
N LYS A 43 6.75 7.50 4.36
CA LYS A 43 8.01 7.74 3.66
C LYS A 43 7.84 7.68 2.14
N HIS A 44 7.06 6.73 1.64
CA HIS A 44 6.75 6.62 0.21
C HIS A 44 5.79 7.73 -0.25
N CYS A 45 4.88 8.16 0.63
CA CYS A 45 3.87 9.19 0.37
C CYS A 45 4.32 10.60 0.75
N ASN A 46 5.58 10.82 1.12
CA ASN A 46 6.11 12.15 1.41
C ASN A 46 5.99 13.10 0.19
N PHE A 47 5.69 12.58 -1.01
CA PHE A 47 5.28 13.36 -2.18
C PHE A 47 3.81 13.83 -2.14
N ALA A 48 2.90 13.03 -1.57
CA ALA A 48 1.46 13.28 -1.55
C ALA A 48 1.04 14.27 -0.44
N TYR A 49 1.73 14.22 0.70
CA TYR A 49 1.38 14.99 1.90
C TYR A 49 1.59 16.51 1.80
N TYR A 50 2.37 16.99 0.82
CA TYR A 50 2.77 18.41 0.74
C TYR A 50 1.88 19.29 -0.17
N GLY A 51 0.78 18.79 -0.73
CA GLY A 51 -0.09 19.69 -1.50
C GLY A 51 -1.36 19.14 -2.13
N LEU A 52 -1.65 17.85 -2.03
CA LEU A 52 -2.82 17.25 -2.71
C LEU A 52 -3.62 16.45 -1.68
N GLY A 53 -4.95 16.53 -1.74
CA GLY A 53 -5.87 15.76 -0.90
C GLY A 53 -5.80 14.28 -1.24
N ALA A 54 -4.66 13.65 -0.94
CA ALA A 54 -4.35 12.28 -1.27
C ALA A 54 -4.70 11.37 -0.10
N GLU A 55 -5.39 10.28 -0.42
CA GLU A 55 -5.77 9.23 0.51
C GLU A 55 -4.82 8.04 0.29
N ILE A 56 -4.36 7.44 1.38
CA ILE A 56 -3.42 6.31 1.32
C ILE A 56 -4.09 5.08 1.89
N GLU A 57 -4.12 4.02 1.10
CA GLU A 57 -4.67 2.73 1.47
C GLU A 57 -3.57 1.68 1.40
N LEU A 58 -3.41 0.92 2.49
CA LEU A 58 -2.42 -0.12 2.63
C LEU A 58 -3.11 -1.47 2.71
N GLU A 59 -2.76 -2.38 1.81
CA GLU A 59 -3.26 -3.75 1.76
C GLU A 59 -2.10 -4.70 2.07
N ILE A 60 -2.24 -5.55 3.09
CA ILE A 60 -1.23 -6.53 3.49
C ILE A 60 -1.71 -7.92 3.14
N TYR A 61 -0.95 -8.60 2.29
CA TYR A 61 -1.24 -9.96 1.86
C TYR A 61 -0.24 -10.95 2.46
N SER A 62 -0.71 -12.11 2.92
CA SER A 62 0.14 -13.31 2.98
C SER A 62 0.34 -13.78 1.55
N ALA A 63 1.56 -14.11 1.20
CA ALA A 63 1.89 -14.65 -0.11
C ALA A 63 2.74 -15.91 0.03
N ASN A 64 2.32 -16.96 -0.69
CA ASN A 64 3.17 -18.09 -1.02
C ASN A 64 3.88 -17.78 -2.34
N ILE A 65 5.20 -17.92 -2.32
CA ILE A 65 6.03 -17.73 -3.51
C ILE A 65 6.68 -19.08 -3.80
N ASP A 66 6.55 -19.54 -5.03
CA ASP A 66 7.18 -20.78 -5.48
C ASP A 66 8.69 -20.63 -5.62
N THR A 67 9.35 -21.71 -6.04
CA THR A 67 10.81 -21.73 -6.24
C THR A 67 11.29 -20.82 -7.37
N ASP A 68 10.40 -20.40 -8.27
CA ASP A 68 10.70 -19.55 -9.42
C ASP A 68 10.42 -18.06 -9.13
N GLY A 69 9.98 -17.73 -7.91
CA GLY A 69 9.70 -16.36 -7.49
C GLY A 69 8.31 -15.87 -7.88
N VAL A 70 7.42 -16.76 -8.35
CA VAL A 70 6.04 -16.43 -8.74
C VAL A 70 5.12 -16.50 -7.51
N ILE A 71 4.25 -15.51 -7.36
CA ILE A 71 3.22 -15.52 -6.31
C ILE A 71 2.12 -16.49 -6.74
N THR A 72 2.00 -17.62 -6.02
CA THR A 72 1.03 -18.67 -6.36
C THR A 72 -0.27 -18.56 -5.59
N GLU A 73 -0.24 -17.91 -4.43
CA GLU A 73 -1.39 -17.71 -3.57
C GLU A 73 -1.22 -16.39 -2.82
N ASN A 74 -2.26 -15.56 -2.81
CA ASN A 74 -2.32 -14.36 -1.98
C ASN A 74 -3.63 -14.31 -1.20
N GLU A 75 -3.53 -14.01 0.09
CA GLU A 75 -4.70 -13.80 0.96
C GLU A 75 -4.56 -12.43 1.61
N LEU A 76 -5.60 -11.60 1.51
CA LEU A 76 -5.63 -10.30 2.17
C LEU A 76 -5.79 -10.52 3.68
N ILE A 77 -4.79 -10.14 4.45
CA ILE A 77 -4.79 -10.25 5.91
C ILE A 77 -5.42 -9.00 6.52
N GLU A 78 -5.00 -7.84 6.05
CA GLU A 78 -5.35 -6.56 6.68
C GLU A 78 -5.37 -5.43 5.67
N LYS A 79 -6.28 -4.48 5.92
CA LYS A 79 -6.41 -3.22 5.19
C LYS A 79 -6.31 -2.05 6.18
N ILE A 80 -5.47 -1.07 5.88
CA ILE A 80 -5.24 0.11 6.74
C ILE A 80 -5.41 1.37 5.89
N GLU A 81 -6.33 2.24 6.29
CA GLU A 81 -6.46 3.57 5.73
C GLU A 81 -5.59 4.55 6.54
N VAL A 82 -4.73 5.27 5.84
CA VAL A 82 -3.86 6.30 6.40
C VAL A 82 -4.33 7.64 5.87
N ASN A 83 -5.09 8.35 6.70
CA ASN A 83 -5.47 9.75 6.50
C ASN A 83 -4.31 10.69 6.85
#